data_AF-A0A7C4EKT7-F1
#
_entry.id   AF-A0A7C4EKT7-F1
#
_cell.length_a   1.000
_cell.length_b   1.000
_cell.length_c   1.000
_cell.angle_alpha   90.00
_cell.angle_beta   90.00
_cell.angle_gamma   90.00
#
_symmetry.space_group_name_H-M   'P 1'
#
loop_
_entity.id
_entity.type
_entity.pdbx_description
1 polymer ?
#
loop_
_entity_poly.entity_id
_entity_poly.type
_entity_poly.pdbx_seq_one_letter_code
_entity_poly.pdbx_strand_id
1 'polypeptide(L)'
;MRIFFSLFIAFFIFGCASQGVRYTYEEIKHYPPDIQQRIAKGEIAPGMTKEQVRYAWGNPSSTRILTPEQGKQREEWIYSSSLGLLKSRLIFVDGKLTYIISNMQSIVNED
;
A
#
# COMPACT_ATOMS: atom_id res chain seq x y z
N MET A 1 12.63 42.83 15.09
CA MET A 1 13.52 41.66 14.84
C MET A 1 12.97 40.30 15.33
N ARG A 2 11.85 40.22 16.07
CA ARG A 2 11.26 38.93 16.51
C ARG A 2 10.14 38.40 15.59
N ILE A 3 9.52 39.28 14.80
CA ILE A 3 8.37 38.94 13.92
C ILE A 3 8.84 38.30 12.60
N PHE A 4 10.00 38.72 12.07
CA PHE A 4 10.56 38.15 10.84
C PHE A 4 11.02 36.69 10.99
N PHE A 5 11.41 36.26 12.19
CA PHE A 5 11.83 34.88 12.46
C PHE A 5 10.63 33.90 12.48
N SER A 6 9.45 34.36 12.90
CA SER A 6 8.23 33.54 12.90
C SER A 6 7.70 33.24 11.49
N LEU A 7 7.96 34.11 10.51
CA LEU A 7 7.48 33.95 9.14
C LEU A 7 8.26 32.89 8.35
N PHE A 8 9.51 32.61 8.73
CA PHE A 8 10.35 31.60 8.08
C PHE A 8 10.02 30.16 8.52
N ILE A 9 9.50 29.98 9.74
CA ILE A 9 9.11 28.66 10.27
C ILE A 9 7.76 28.19 9.71
N ALA A 10 6.87 29.12 9.35
CA ALA A 10 5.56 28.79 8.78
C ALA A 10 5.63 28.25 7.33
N PHE A 11 6.74 28.47 6.62
CA PHE A 11 6.88 28.05 5.21
C PHE A 11 7.32 26.58 5.05
N PHE A 12 7.74 25.90 6.12
CA PHE A 12 8.32 24.56 6.06
C PHE A 12 7.31 23.40 6.17
N ILE A 13 6.02 23.69 6.41
CA ILE A 13 5.02 22.66 6.73
C ILE A 13 4.25 22.14 5.50
N PHE A 14 4.50 22.68 4.30
CA PHE A 14 3.93 22.17 3.04
C PHE A 14 4.91 21.27 2.26
N GLY A 15 5.80 20.57 2.96
CA GLY A 15 6.46 19.40 2.40
C GLY A 15 5.44 18.29 2.20
N CYS A 16 4.62 18.38 1.14
CA CYS A 16 3.87 17.22 0.67
C CYS A 16 4.91 16.12 0.47
N ALA A 17 4.82 15.07 1.30
CA ALA A 17 5.52 13.83 1.04
C ALA A 17 4.99 13.32 -0.31
N SER A 18 5.61 13.75 -1.41
CA SER A 18 5.31 13.25 -2.73
C SER A 18 5.72 11.79 -2.68
N GLN A 19 4.73 10.93 -2.48
CA GLN A 19 4.93 9.51 -2.65
C GLN A 19 5.50 9.36 -4.05
N GLY A 20 6.73 8.85 -4.17
CA GLY A 20 7.41 8.71 -5.45
C GLY A 20 6.47 8.04 -6.45
N VAL A 21 6.44 8.56 -7.68
CA VAL A 21 5.55 8.07 -8.74
C VAL A 21 5.77 6.57 -8.91
N ARG A 22 4.76 5.76 -8.57
CA ARG A 22 4.82 4.28 -8.60
C ARG A 22 4.39 3.68 -9.94
N TYR A 23 3.68 4.46 -10.74
CA TYR A 23 3.06 4.05 -11.98
C TYR A 23 2.93 5.27 -12.91
N THR A 24 2.84 5.00 -14.21
CA THR A 24 2.45 5.97 -15.24
C THR A 24 0.98 5.77 -15.62
N TYR A 25 0.33 6.81 -16.14
CA TYR A 25 -1.07 6.69 -16.59
C TYR A 25 -1.24 5.59 -17.65
N GLU A 26 -0.27 5.44 -18.55
CA GLU A 26 -0.28 4.44 -19.61
C GLU A 26 -0.31 3.00 -19.08
N GLU A 27 0.27 2.74 -17.90
CA GLU A 27 0.30 1.43 -17.24
C GLU A 27 -1.00 1.08 -16.52
N ILE A 28 -1.87 2.07 -16.25
CA ILE A 28 -3.11 1.84 -15.50
C ILE A 28 -4.37 2.09 -16.31
N LYS A 29 -4.28 2.77 -17.46
CA LYS A 29 -5.44 3.18 -18.26
C LYS A 29 -6.30 2.01 -18.75
N HIS A 30 -5.74 0.81 -18.88
CA HIS A 30 -6.48 -0.39 -19.30
C HIS A 30 -7.26 -1.05 -18.16
N TYR A 31 -7.02 -0.66 -16.90
CA TYR A 31 -7.79 -1.17 -15.78
C TYR A 31 -9.17 -0.50 -15.67
N PRO A 32 -10.15 -1.16 -15.04
CA PRO A 32 -11.41 -0.53 -14.68
C PRO A 32 -11.24 0.76 -13.86
N PRO A 33 -12.14 1.75 -13.98
CA PRO A 33 -12.01 3.04 -13.28
C PRO A 33 -11.90 2.92 -11.76
N ASP A 34 -12.56 1.94 -11.14
CA ASP A 34 -12.48 1.70 -9.69
C ASP A 34 -11.08 1.23 -9.27
N ILE A 35 -10.44 0.38 -10.07
CA ILE A 35 -9.07 -0.06 -9.83
C ILE A 35 -8.08 1.09 -10.02
N GLN A 36 -8.25 1.90 -11.07
CA GLN A 36 -7.43 3.10 -11.28
C GLN A 36 -7.53 4.06 -10.09
N GLN A 37 -8.75 4.30 -9.60
CA GLN A 37 -8.97 5.16 -8.43
C GLN A 37 -8.31 4.61 -7.16
N ARG A 38 -8.40 3.30 -6.92
CA ARG A 38 -7.74 2.64 -5.78
C ARG A 38 -6.22 2.78 -5.86
N ILE A 39 -5.63 2.50 -7.02
CA ILE A 39 -4.19 2.66 -7.26
C ILE A 39 -3.77 4.12 -7.00
N ALA A 40 -4.54 5.09 -7.50
CA ALA A 40 -4.26 6.51 -7.31
C ALA A 40 -4.32 6.95 -5.83
N LYS A 41 -5.19 6.32 -5.04
CA LYS A 41 -5.30 6.58 -3.59
C LYS A 41 -4.33 5.76 -2.74
N GLY A 42 -3.57 4.83 -3.33
CA GLY A 42 -2.75 3.87 -2.58
C GLY A 42 -3.59 2.88 -1.77
N GLU A 43 -4.82 2.59 -2.21
CA GLU A 43 -5.73 1.63 -1.60
C GLU A 43 -5.61 0.27 -2.31
N ILE A 44 -5.78 -0.81 -1.55
CA ILE A 44 -5.84 -2.17 -2.09
C ILE A 44 -7.11 -2.87 -1.61
N ALA A 45 -7.61 -3.83 -2.38
CA ALA A 45 -8.81 -4.58 -2.07
C ALA A 45 -8.70 -6.04 -2.54
N PRO A 46 -9.45 -6.97 -1.93
CA PRO A 46 -9.55 -8.33 -2.42
C PRO A 46 -9.93 -8.39 -3.91
N GLY A 47 -9.34 -9.32 -4.64
CA GLY A 47 -9.50 -9.50 -6.09
C GLY A 47 -8.46 -8.78 -6.94
N MET A 48 -7.73 -7.79 -6.40
CA MET A 48 -6.67 -7.09 -7.13
C MET A 48 -5.50 -8.03 -7.47
N THR A 49 -4.87 -7.82 -8.62
CA THR A 49 -3.68 -8.59 -9.02
C THR A 49 -2.43 -8.11 -8.29
N LYS A 50 -1.38 -8.95 -8.28
CA LYS A 50 -0.06 -8.57 -7.74
C LYS A 50 0.48 -7.27 -8.34
N GLU A 51 0.27 -7.05 -9.64
CA GLU A 51 0.70 -5.85 -10.34
C GLU A 51 -0.08 -4.62 -9.89
N GLN A 52 -1.41 -4.70 -9.81
CA GLN A 52 -2.26 -3.61 -9.31
C GLN A 52 -1.88 -3.23 -7.87
N VAL A 53 -1.57 -4.22 -7.02
CA VAL A 53 -1.08 -3.98 -5.66
C VAL A 53 0.29 -3.30 -5.67
N ARG A 54 1.22 -3.66 -6.57
CA ARG A 54 2.50 -2.95 -6.70
C ARG A 54 2.33 -1.51 -7.15
N TYR A 55 1.40 -1.22 -8.04
CA TYR A 55 1.14 0.16 -8.43
C TYR A 55 0.57 0.98 -7.28
N ALA A 56 -0.28 0.39 -6.42
CA ALA A 56 -0.81 1.06 -5.24
C ALA A 56 0.24 1.24 -4.13
N TRP A 57 0.94 0.17 -3.73
CA TRP A 57 1.76 0.12 -2.51
C TRP A 57 3.27 0.06 -2.77
N GLY A 58 3.70 -0.24 -4.00
CA GLY A 58 5.08 -0.47 -4.35
C GLY A 58 5.55 -1.90 -4.01
N ASN A 59 6.88 -2.06 -3.97
CA ASN A 59 7.48 -3.37 -3.70
C ASN A 59 7.27 -3.80 -2.26
N PRO A 60 6.91 -5.07 -2.02
CA PRO A 60 6.93 -5.61 -0.66
C PRO A 60 8.36 -5.66 -0.12
N SER A 61 8.48 -5.66 1.20
CA SER A 61 9.76 -5.85 1.88
C SER A 61 10.28 -7.28 1.72
N SER A 62 9.38 -8.27 1.64
CA SER A 62 9.72 -9.64 1.27
C SER A 62 8.52 -10.39 0.69
N THR A 63 8.81 -11.46 -0.06
CA THR A 63 7.82 -12.35 -0.66
C THR A 63 8.13 -13.80 -0.31
N ARG A 64 7.11 -14.62 -0.09
CA ARG A 64 7.24 -16.05 0.23
C ARG A 64 6.20 -16.86 -0.52
N ILE A 65 6.63 -17.97 -1.12
CA ILE A 65 5.69 -18.96 -1.66
C ILE A 65 5.22 -19.84 -0.51
N LEU A 66 3.91 -19.94 -0.33
CA LEU A 66 3.30 -20.77 0.71
C LEU A 66 2.96 -22.15 0.14
N THR A 67 2.81 -23.12 1.03
CA THR A 67 2.30 -24.44 0.65
C THR A 67 0.91 -24.27 0.00
N PRO A 68 0.67 -24.90 -1.17
CA PRO A 68 -0.63 -24.87 -1.81
C PRO A 68 -1.72 -25.36 -0.86
N GLU A 69 -2.88 -24.71 -0.90
CA GLU A 69 -4.06 -25.11 -0.15
C GLU A 69 -5.17 -25.41 -1.15
N GLN A 70 -5.79 -26.58 -1.04
CA GLN A 70 -6.82 -27.03 -1.99
C GLN A 70 -6.35 -26.99 -3.46
N GLY A 71 -5.06 -27.25 -3.70
CA GLY A 71 -4.44 -27.24 -5.03
C GLY A 71 -4.17 -25.85 -5.61
N LYS A 72 -4.48 -24.77 -4.89
CA LYS A 72 -4.25 -23.39 -5.34
C LYS A 72 -2.91 -22.87 -4.88
N GLN A 73 -2.21 -22.16 -5.76
CA GLN A 73 -0.92 -21.56 -5.41
C GLN A 73 -1.14 -20.36 -4.49
N ARG A 74 -0.32 -20.27 -3.45
CA ARG A 74 -0.40 -19.21 -2.44
C ARG A 74 0.93 -18.49 -2.33
N GLU A 75 0.85 -17.16 -2.25
CA GLU A 75 2.02 -16.30 -2.11
C GLU A 75 1.74 -15.24 -1.04
N GLU A 76 2.68 -15.09 -0.10
CA GLU A 76 2.64 -14.09 0.95
C GLU A 76 3.58 -12.94 0.61
N TRP A 77 3.06 -11.72 0.62
CA TRP A 77 3.84 -10.48 0.55
C TRP A 77 3.82 -9.79 1.90
N ILE A 78 4.99 -9.38 2.37
CA ILE A 78 5.16 -8.71 3.66
C ILE A 78 5.64 -7.29 3.41
N TYR A 79 4.85 -6.32 3.87
CA TYR A 79 5.21 -4.91 3.91
C TYR A 79 5.53 -4.55 5.35
N SER A 80 6.73 -4.04 5.60
CA SER A 80 7.13 -3.56 6.92
C SER A 80 7.55 -2.09 6.87
N SER A 81 7.18 -1.33 7.91
CA SER A 81 7.75 0.00 8.13
C SER A 81 9.27 -0.08 8.26
N SER A 82 9.98 1.02 7.99
CA SER A 82 11.45 1.11 8.11
C SER A 82 11.99 0.68 9.48
N LEU A 83 11.23 0.92 10.56
CA LEU A 83 11.58 0.51 11.93
C LEU A 83 11.06 -0.88 12.33
N GLY A 84 10.40 -1.60 11.41
CA GLY A 84 9.89 -2.96 11.65
C GLY A 84 8.67 -3.06 12.58
N LEU A 85 8.15 -1.94 13.09
CA LEU A 85 7.05 -1.87 14.06
C LEU A 85 5.69 -2.20 13.43
N LEU A 86 5.44 -1.68 12.24
CA LEU A 86 4.20 -1.94 11.49
C LEU A 86 4.49 -2.98 10.40
N LYS A 87 3.59 -3.96 10.30
CA LYS A 87 3.65 -5.05 9.34
C LYS A 87 2.26 -5.33 8.77
N SER A 88 2.18 -5.35 7.45
CA SER A 88 1.02 -5.79 6.69
C SER A 88 1.41 -7.01 5.85
N ARG A 89 0.66 -8.10 5.99
CA ARG A 89 0.80 -9.33 5.23
C ARG A 89 -0.35 -9.44 4.25
N LEU A 90 -0.02 -9.60 2.98
CA LEU A 90 -0.97 -9.80 1.90
C LEU A 90 -0.83 -11.23 1.41
N ILE A 91 -1.94 -11.96 1.32
CA ILE A 91 -1.95 -13.32 0.77
C ILE A 91 -2.64 -13.29 -0.58
N PHE A 92 -1.90 -13.75 -1.59
CA PHE A 92 -2.40 -13.97 -2.93
C PHE A 92 -2.73 -15.45 -3.11
N VAL A 93 -3.87 -15.73 -3.72
CA VAL A 93 -4.29 -17.06 -4.14
C VAL A 93 -4.51 -16.99 -5.65
N ASP A 94 -3.83 -17.86 -6.41
CA ASP A 94 -3.85 -17.87 -7.88
C ASP A 94 -3.61 -16.46 -8.49
N GLY A 95 -2.70 -15.70 -7.89
CA GLY A 95 -2.30 -14.36 -8.35
C GLY A 95 -3.23 -13.21 -7.97
N LYS A 96 -4.32 -13.46 -7.24
CA LYS A 96 -5.25 -12.42 -6.75
C LYS A 96 -5.18 -12.23 -5.24
N LEU A 97 -5.20 -10.97 -4.80
CA LEU A 97 -5.21 -10.61 -3.40
C LEU A 97 -6.46 -11.18 -2.73
N THR A 98 -6.28 -11.98 -1.69
CA THR A 98 -7.38 -12.66 -0.99
C THR A 98 -7.47 -12.24 0.47
N TYR A 99 -6.33 -12.15 1.15
CA TYR A 99 -6.29 -11.76 2.56
C TYR A 99 -5.35 -10.57 2.80
N ILE A 100 -5.78 -9.66 3.67
CA ILE A 100 -5.02 -8.50 4.13
C ILE A 100 -4.97 -8.59 5.65
N ILE A 101 -3.79 -8.79 6.22
CA ILE A 101 -3.58 -8.98 7.65
C ILE A 101 -2.59 -7.91 8.12
N SER A 102 -3.06 -6.92 8.88
CA SER A 102 -2.19 -5.89 9.46
C SER A 102 -2.07 -6.05 10.96
N ASN A 103 -0.87 -5.83 11.51
CA ASN A 103 -0.69 -5.77 12.96
C ASN A 103 -1.14 -4.42 13.57
N MET A 104 -1.56 -3.47 12.75
CA MET A 104 -2.07 -2.17 13.17
C MET A 104 -3.58 -2.20 13.50
N GLN A 105 -4.06 -3.30 14.09
CA GLN A 105 -5.40 -3.35 14.70
C GLN A 105 -5.25 -3.30 16.22
N SER A 106 -5.28 -2.09 16.76
CA SER A 106 -5.84 -1.84 18.08
C SER A 106 -7.14 -1.06 17.89
N ILE A 107 -8.28 -1.71 18.19
CA ILE A 107 -9.55 -1.14 18.66
C ILE A 107 -10.15 0.03 17.84
N VAL A 108 -11.09 -0.29 16.95
CA VAL A 108 -12.36 0.46 16.87
C VAL A 108 -13.45 -0.61 16.80
N ASN A 109 -13.80 -1.14 17.98
CA ASN A 109 -15.18 -1.57 18.16
C ASN A 109 -15.93 -0.26 18.44
N GLU A 110 -16.79 0.09 17.49
CA GLU A 110 -17.74 1.19 17.59
C GLU A 110 -18.81 0.74 18.59
N ASP A 111 -18.93 1.46 19.72
CA ASP A 111 -20.11 1.43 20.59
C ASP A 111 -21.20 2.34 20.01
#